data_AF-A0A662TBC5-F1
#
_entry.id   AF-A0A662TBC5-F1
#
_cell.length_a   1.000
_cell.length_b   1.000
_cell.length_c   1.000
_cell.angle_alpha   90.00
_cell.angle_beta   90.00
_cell.angle_gamma   90.00
#
_symmetry.space_group_name_H-M   'P 1'
#
loop_
_entity.id
_entity.type
_entity.pdbx_description
1 polymer ?
#
loop_
_entity_poly.entity_id
_entity_poly.type
_entity_poly.pdbx_seq_one_letter_code
_entity_poly.pdbx_strand_id
1 'polypeptide(L)'
;DPDLIDKVRELGAFDISACYSCGNCTAICPLSKEGQEFPRKIIRYAVLGLREKILASVEPWLCYYCGDCTETCPRDADPGGFMMAVRRYLTTEYDFTGFSKALYFSKKIELLSIIILAAITGLIVYLLKGPIVSTHADLWAFAPRHIVAWANVIVFTVLSVILIINIYRMYKMSVGSIHFNKIPVSKYITEFIKIIPLHFFTQKRRVECGEEKKYYIIHLLLFYGYAAIFLHHTIRHMLLPLIAPSIHPSELVSRIIGISAFCALILGSSIAIYGRITKSEIYWRNSHPTDWMFIILLWLTSITGLLTDIFVICNYPLPTYITFSVHLMFVVPLLCLEVPFAKWSHLAYRPFALYFQRLKEIALSQAK
;
A
#
# COMPACT_ATOMS: atom_id res chain seq x y z
N ASP A 1 -21.23 12.54 14.05
CA ASP A 1 -19.99 13.33 13.99
C ASP A 1 -20.20 14.42 12.95
N PRO A 2 -20.58 15.64 13.37
CA PRO A 2 -20.88 16.74 12.45
C PRO A 2 -19.66 17.14 11.60
N ASP A 3 -18.45 16.94 12.12
CA ASP A 3 -17.19 17.34 11.45
C ASP A 3 -16.65 16.26 10.51
N LEU A 4 -17.37 15.14 10.34
CA LEU A 4 -16.92 14.00 9.54
C LEU A 4 -16.63 14.39 8.09
N ILE A 5 -17.49 15.22 7.50
CA ILE A 5 -17.32 15.63 6.10
C ILE A 5 -16.06 16.49 5.94
N ASP A 6 -15.78 17.40 6.88
CA ASP A 6 -14.61 18.27 6.81
C ASP A 6 -13.32 17.49 7.00
N LYS A 7 -13.30 16.52 7.92
CA LYS A 7 -12.18 15.58 8.06
C LYS A 7 -11.91 14.82 6.76
N VAL A 8 -12.95 14.36 6.06
CA VAL A 8 -12.79 13.65 4.78
C VAL A 8 -12.36 14.60 3.65
N ARG A 9 -12.81 15.87 3.66
CA ARG A 9 -12.36 16.90 2.70
C ARG A 9 -10.87 17.19 2.83
N GLU A 10 -10.35 17.33 4.04
CA GLU A 10 -8.91 17.51 4.30
C GLU A 10 -8.07 16.35 3.73
N LEU A 11 -8.64 15.15 3.69
CA LEU A 11 -8.01 13.94 3.14
C LEU A 11 -8.13 13.80 1.62
N GLY A 12 -8.63 14.83 0.93
CA GLY A 12 -8.62 14.93 -0.54
C GLY A 12 -9.99 14.79 -1.22
N ALA A 13 -11.10 14.94 -0.49
CA ALA A 13 -12.45 14.98 -1.08
C ALA A 13 -12.87 16.43 -1.41
N PHE A 14 -12.17 17.09 -2.32
CA PHE A 14 -12.27 18.55 -2.50
C PHE A 14 -13.66 19.04 -2.93
N ASP A 15 -14.31 18.35 -3.88
CA ASP A 15 -15.51 18.86 -4.58
C ASP A 15 -16.84 18.25 -4.10
N ILE A 16 -16.82 17.46 -3.03
CA ILE A 16 -17.97 16.64 -2.66
C ILE A 16 -19.21 17.45 -2.23
N SER A 17 -19.04 18.71 -1.82
CA SER A 17 -20.14 19.62 -1.49
C SER A 17 -21.07 19.91 -2.66
N ALA A 18 -20.63 19.69 -3.91
CA ALA A 18 -21.46 19.83 -5.10
C ALA A 18 -22.46 18.67 -5.28
N CYS A 19 -22.30 17.57 -4.53
CA CYS A 19 -23.10 16.36 -4.67
C CYS A 19 -24.53 16.54 -4.13
N TYR A 20 -25.50 16.53 -5.04
CA TYR A 20 -26.94 16.43 -4.74
C TYR A 20 -27.48 14.99 -4.70
N SER A 21 -26.60 13.98 -4.77
CA SER A 21 -26.93 12.55 -4.68
C SER A 21 -27.91 11.97 -5.72
N CYS A 22 -27.79 12.35 -6.99
CA CYS A 22 -28.62 11.78 -8.07
C CYS A 22 -28.49 10.25 -8.24
N GLY A 23 -27.34 9.67 -7.92
CA GLY A 23 -27.08 8.22 -8.07
C GLY A 23 -26.43 7.77 -9.37
N ASN A 24 -26.09 8.68 -10.28
CA ASN A 24 -25.36 8.33 -11.51
C ASN A 24 -24.08 7.52 -11.23
N CYS A 25 -23.29 7.95 -10.24
CA CYS A 25 -22.07 7.25 -9.82
C CYS A 25 -22.27 5.79 -9.38
N THR A 26 -23.44 5.46 -8.84
CA THR A 26 -23.81 4.08 -8.45
C THR A 26 -24.31 3.29 -9.65
N ALA A 27 -25.06 3.91 -10.55
CA ALA A 27 -25.59 3.28 -11.75
C ALA A 27 -24.48 2.92 -12.77
N ILE A 28 -23.49 3.79 -12.94
CA ILE A 28 -22.38 3.55 -13.88
C ILE A 28 -21.33 2.57 -13.32
N CYS A 29 -21.29 2.34 -12.00
CA CYS A 29 -20.25 1.52 -11.39
C CYS A 29 -20.56 0.03 -11.55
N PRO A 30 -19.74 -0.75 -12.27
CA PRO A 30 -19.99 -2.17 -12.52
C PRO A 30 -19.81 -3.04 -11.25
N LEU A 31 -19.14 -2.49 -10.24
CA LEU A 31 -18.94 -3.15 -8.94
C LEU A 31 -20.04 -2.84 -7.93
N SER A 32 -20.92 -1.88 -8.23
CA SER A 32 -22.07 -1.57 -7.39
C SER A 32 -23.13 -2.67 -7.56
N LYS A 33 -23.51 -3.29 -6.45
CA LYS A 33 -24.53 -4.36 -6.39
C LYS A 33 -25.52 -4.07 -5.29
N GLU A 34 -26.63 -4.80 -5.26
CA GLU A 34 -27.59 -4.72 -4.16
C GLU A 34 -26.88 -4.97 -2.81
N GLY A 35 -27.08 -4.06 -1.85
CA GLY A 35 -26.40 -4.03 -0.56
C GLY A 35 -25.01 -3.37 -0.56
N GLN A 36 -24.46 -3.04 -1.74
CA GLN A 36 -23.13 -2.44 -1.95
C GLN A 36 -23.23 -1.21 -2.87
N GLU A 37 -24.16 -0.30 -2.61
CA GLU A 37 -24.49 0.85 -3.47
C GLU A 37 -23.50 2.02 -3.31
N PHE A 38 -22.23 1.79 -3.64
CA PHE A 38 -21.19 2.83 -3.61
C PHE A 38 -21.05 3.54 -4.98
N PRO A 39 -20.49 4.76 -5.05
CA PRO A 39 -20.05 5.61 -3.93
C PRO A 39 -21.17 6.40 -3.25
N ARG A 40 -22.38 6.53 -3.85
CA ARG A 40 -23.46 7.39 -3.32
C ARG A 40 -23.78 7.15 -1.85
N LYS A 41 -23.92 5.89 -1.43
CA LYS A 41 -24.24 5.52 -0.04
C LYS A 41 -23.20 6.05 0.95
N ILE A 42 -21.92 5.93 0.63
CA ILE A 42 -20.82 6.39 1.48
C ILE A 42 -20.78 7.91 1.55
N ILE A 43 -21.04 8.59 0.43
CA ILE A 43 -21.16 10.06 0.38
C ILE A 43 -22.27 10.53 1.33
N ARG A 44 -23.45 9.91 1.26
CA ARG A 44 -24.59 10.22 2.14
C ARG A 44 -24.24 10.01 3.61
N TYR A 45 -23.54 8.92 3.96
CA TYR A 45 -23.09 8.69 5.33
C TYR A 45 -22.14 9.78 5.82
N ALA A 46 -21.22 10.26 4.99
CA ALA A 46 -20.32 11.35 5.37
C ALA A 46 -21.06 12.68 5.58
N VAL A 47 -21.93 13.05 4.64
CA VAL A 47 -22.73 14.29 4.72
C VAL A 47 -23.64 14.32 5.95
N LEU A 48 -24.21 13.18 6.33
CA LEU A 48 -25.06 13.05 7.52
C LEU A 48 -24.27 12.85 8.83
N GLY A 49 -22.92 12.84 8.77
CA GLY A 49 -22.09 12.63 9.96
C GLY A 49 -22.19 11.23 10.57
N LEU A 50 -22.61 10.22 9.78
CA LEU A 50 -22.83 8.83 10.21
C LEU A 50 -21.53 8.03 10.24
N ARG A 51 -20.60 8.46 11.11
CA ARG A 51 -19.26 7.88 11.26
C ARG A 51 -19.27 6.36 11.42
N GLU A 52 -20.09 5.84 12.31
CA GLU A 52 -20.15 4.40 12.58
C GLU A 52 -20.60 3.58 11.37
N LYS A 53 -21.44 4.16 10.49
CA LYS A 53 -21.81 3.50 9.23
C LYS A 53 -20.65 3.45 8.24
N ILE A 54 -19.80 4.48 8.19
CA ILE A 54 -18.58 4.47 7.37
C ILE A 54 -17.56 3.46 7.91
N LEU A 55 -17.34 3.42 9.23
CA LEU A 55 -16.44 2.44 9.86
C LEU A 55 -16.90 1.01 9.62
N ALA A 56 -18.23 0.79 9.60
CA ALA A 56 -18.82 -0.51 9.30
C ALA A 56 -18.72 -0.89 7.81
N SER A 57 -18.44 0.06 6.92
CA SER A 57 -18.46 -0.13 5.47
C SER A 57 -17.13 -0.65 4.93
N VAL A 58 -17.20 -1.69 4.09
CA VAL A 58 -16.06 -2.24 3.35
C VAL A 58 -15.99 -1.72 1.91
N GLU A 59 -17.09 -1.11 1.44
CA GLU A 59 -17.26 -0.59 0.09
C GLU A 59 -16.15 0.38 -0.36
N PRO A 60 -15.60 1.27 0.52
CA PRO A 60 -14.44 2.08 0.18
C PRO A 60 -13.28 1.27 -0.39
N TRP A 61 -13.01 0.08 0.13
CA TRP A 61 -11.91 -0.79 -0.33
C TRP A 61 -12.23 -1.61 -1.58
N LEU A 62 -13.51 -1.76 -1.94
CA LEU A 62 -13.96 -2.47 -3.15
C LEU A 62 -13.82 -1.62 -4.41
N CYS A 63 -13.83 -0.29 -4.27
CA CYS A 63 -13.58 0.62 -5.39
C CYS A 63 -12.15 0.41 -5.96
N TYR A 64 -11.96 0.56 -7.27
CA TYR A 64 -10.62 0.52 -7.89
C TYR A 64 -10.09 1.89 -8.32
N TYR A 65 -10.84 2.95 -8.04
CA TYR A 65 -10.51 4.33 -8.40
C TYR A 65 -10.25 4.45 -9.92
N CYS A 66 -11.18 3.93 -10.73
CA CYS A 66 -11.13 4.04 -12.20
C CYS A 66 -11.45 5.47 -12.68
N GLY A 67 -12.40 6.14 -12.02
CA GLY A 67 -12.75 7.53 -12.32
C GLY A 67 -14.02 7.72 -13.15
N ASP A 68 -14.62 6.65 -13.70
CA ASP A 68 -15.85 6.73 -14.52
C ASP A 68 -16.98 7.50 -13.81
N CYS A 69 -17.12 7.28 -12.50
CA CYS A 69 -18.11 7.97 -11.67
C CYS A 69 -17.82 9.47 -11.45
N THR A 70 -16.55 9.88 -11.56
CA THR A 70 -16.13 11.28 -11.53
C THR A 70 -16.35 11.93 -12.88
N GLU A 71 -15.96 11.27 -13.96
CA GLU A 71 -16.11 11.77 -15.33
C GLU A 71 -17.58 11.98 -15.72
N THR A 72 -18.46 11.07 -15.30
CA THR A 72 -19.90 11.15 -15.59
C THR A 72 -20.70 11.95 -14.55
N CYS A 73 -20.05 12.61 -13.58
CA CYS A 73 -20.77 13.34 -12.54
C CYS A 73 -21.38 14.64 -13.09
N PRO A 74 -22.72 14.83 -13.07
CA PRO A 74 -23.36 16.04 -13.62
C PRO A 74 -23.12 17.32 -12.79
N ARG A 75 -22.38 17.19 -11.67
CA ARG A 75 -22.07 18.27 -10.73
C ARG A 75 -20.57 18.40 -10.47
N ASP A 76 -19.74 17.65 -11.19
CA ASP A 76 -18.28 17.62 -11.01
C ASP A 76 -17.82 17.36 -9.56
N ALA A 77 -18.60 16.58 -8.79
CA ALA A 77 -18.41 16.40 -7.34
C ALA A 77 -17.33 15.37 -6.94
N ASP A 78 -16.49 14.93 -7.87
CA ASP A 78 -15.43 13.91 -7.73
C ASP A 78 -15.73 12.72 -6.77
N PRO A 79 -16.74 11.87 -7.06
CA PRO A 79 -17.07 10.70 -6.24
C PRO A 79 -15.91 9.71 -6.12
N GLY A 80 -15.06 9.59 -7.15
CA GLY A 80 -13.85 8.78 -7.11
C GLY A 80 -12.87 9.30 -6.05
N GLY A 81 -12.56 10.60 -6.08
CA GLY A 81 -11.65 11.23 -5.12
C GLY A 81 -12.17 11.13 -3.69
N PHE A 82 -13.48 11.28 -3.51
CA PHE A 82 -14.14 11.03 -2.23
C PHE A 82 -13.89 9.61 -1.69
N MET A 83 -14.03 8.58 -2.52
CA MET A 83 -13.78 7.20 -2.08
C MET A 83 -12.32 6.98 -1.64
N MET A 84 -11.36 7.65 -2.30
CA MET A 84 -9.96 7.62 -1.87
C MET A 84 -9.74 8.33 -0.55
N ALA A 85 -10.37 9.48 -0.32
CA ALA A 85 -10.29 10.20 0.94
C ALA A 85 -10.89 9.38 2.09
N VAL A 86 -12.02 8.70 1.86
CA VAL A 86 -12.62 7.80 2.86
C VAL A 86 -11.69 6.63 3.18
N ARG A 87 -10.92 6.08 2.23
CA ARG A 87 -9.89 5.08 2.56
C ARG A 87 -8.83 5.61 3.49
N ARG A 88 -8.32 6.82 3.23
CA ARG A 88 -7.33 7.46 4.11
C ARG A 88 -7.91 7.62 5.51
N TYR A 89 -9.16 8.09 5.60
CA TYR A 89 -9.88 8.20 6.87
C TYR A 89 -9.99 6.84 7.59
N LEU A 90 -10.43 5.80 6.87
CA LEU A 90 -10.52 4.45 7.42
C LEU A 90 -9.15 3.91 7.89
N THR A 91 -8.08 4.16 7.16
CA THR A 91 -6.72 3.82 7.60
C THR A 91 -6.37 4.50 8.92
N THR A 92 -6.73 5.77 9.11
CA THR A 92 -6.51 6.47 10.40
C THR A 92 -7.27 5.86 11.57
N GLU A 93 -8.39 5.19 11.29
CA GLU A 93 -9.29 4.61 12.29
C GLU A 93 -8.89 3.16 12.63
N TYR A 94 -8.40 2.43 11.62
CA TYR A 94 -7.86 1.09 11.79
C TYR A 94 -6.54 1.11 12.55
N ASP A 95 -5.71 2.12 12.33
CA ASP A 95 -4.43 2.28 13.02
C ASP A 95 -4.60 2.49 14.53
N PHE A 96 -4.16 1.51 15.32
CA PHE A 96 -4.22 1.60 16.78
C PHE A 96 -3.18 2.56 17.38
N THR A 97 -2.11 2.86 16.65
CA THR A 97 -1.03 3.74 17.12
C THR A 97 -1.40 5.21 17.03
N GLY A 98 -2.36 5.56 16.16
CA GLY A 98 -2.74 6.94 15.85
C GLY A 98 -1.73 7.67 14.95
N PHE A 99 -0.65 7.00 14.53
CA PHE A 99 0.38 7.59 13.69
C PHE A 99 -0.13 7.89 12.27
N SER A 100 -0.96 7.03 11.68
CA SER A 100 -1.63 7.29 10.40
C SER A 100 -2.38 8.61 10.40
N LYS A 101 -3.06 8.96 11.51
CA LYS A 101 -3.77 10.23 11.63
C LYS A 101 -2.80 11.41 11.55
N ALA A 102 -1.69 11.34 12.29
CA ALA A 102 -0.66 12.38 12.25
C ALA A 102 -0.05 12.52 10.84
N LEU A 103 0.20 11.39 10.18
CA LEU A 103 0.78 11.31 8.84
C LEU A 103 -0.15 11.91 7.77
N TYR A 104 -1.44 11.56 7.78
CA TYR A 104 -2.37 12.02 6.76
C TYR A 104 -2.78 13.50 6.92
N PHE A 105 -2.89 14.00 8.15
CA PHE A 105 -3.36 15.37 8.41
C PHE A 105 -2.24 16.42 8.47
N SER A 106 -0.97 16.01 8.53
CA SER A 106 0.15 16.96 8.65
C SER A 106 1.31 16.64 7.71
N LYS A 107 1.44 17.47 6.65
CA LYS A 107 2.60 17.46 5.73
C LYS A 107 3.94 17.61 6.45
N LYS A 108 3.95 18.34 7.58
CA LYS A 108 5.16 18.53 8.40
C LYS A 108 5.56 17.23 9.09
N ILE A 109 4.59 16.50 9.66
CA ILE A 109 4.85 15.21 10.31
C ILE A 109 5.27 14.17 9.27
N GLU A 110 4.64 14.16 8.11
CA GLU A 110 5.05 13.32 6.97
C GLU A 110 6.52 13.53 6.61
N LEU A 111 6.92 14.77 6.30
CA LEU A 111 8.30 15.08 5.94
C LEU A 111 9.29 14.77 7.08
N LEU A 112 8.94 15.15 8.31
CA LEU A 112 9.78 14.90 9.48
C LEU A 112 9.95 13.40 9.73
N SER A 113 8.89 12.60 9.54
CA SER A 113 8.96 11.14 9.73
C SER A 113 9.90 10.49 8.71
N ILE A 114 9.88 10.94 7.45
CA ILE A 114 10.82 10.47 6.42
C ILE A 114 12.26 10.82 6.83
N ILE A 115 12.52 12.07 7.18
CA ILE A 115 13.87 12.55 7.52
C ILE A 115 14.40 11.85 8.79
N ILE A 116 13.60 11.80 9.86
CA ILE A 116 13.99 11.16 11.12
C ILE A 116 14.28 9.68 10.89
N LEU A 117 13.40 8.97 10.19
CA LEU A 117 13.59 7.54 9.98
C LEU A 117 14.79 7.26 9.08
N ALA A 118 14.99 8.05 8.01
CA ALA A 118 16.19 7.97 7.18
C ALA A 118 17.46 8.23 8.01
N ALA A 119 17.47 9.24 8.87
CA ALA A 119 18.62 9.57 9.73
C ALA A 119 18.90 8.46 10.76
N ILE A 120 17.86 7.92 11.40
CA ILE A 120 17.97 6.77 12.31
C ILE A 120 18.54 5.57 11.56
N THR A 121 18.06 5.26 10.36
CA THR A 121 18.61 4.17 9.55
C THR A 121 20.07 4.40 9.21
N GLY A 122 20.45 5.61 8.79
CA GLY A 122 21.85 5.96 8.52
C GLY A 122 22.74 5.80 9.76
N LEU A 123 22.24 6.21 10.93
CA LEU A 123 22.93 6.02 12.21
C LEU A 123 23.09 4.53 12.55
N ILE A 124 22.03 3.73 12.40
CA ILE A 124 22.09 2.27 12.65
C ILE A 124 23.11 1.62 11.73
N VAL A 125 23.10 1.95 10.43
CA VAL A 125 24.10 1.43 9.48
C VAL A 125 25.51 1.86 9.89
N TYR A 126 25.69 3.12 10.29
CA TYR A 126 27.00 3.61 10.75
C TYR A 126 27.50 2.88 12.02
N LEU A 127 26.61 2.55 12.95
CA LEU A 127 26.97 1.88 14.20
C LEU A 127 27.19 0.36 14.03
N LEU A 128 26.45 -0.28 13.12
CA LEU A 128 26.48 -1.73 12.90
C LEU A 128 27.29 -2.17 11.67
N LYS A 129 27.93 -1.24 10.94
CA LYS A 129 28.81 -1.57 9.81
C LYS A 129 30.00 -2.41 10.26
N GLY A 130 30.39 -3.37 9.43
CA GLY A 130 31.68 -4.03 9.50
C GLY A 130 32.81 -3.18 8.90
N PRO A 131 33.99 -3.79 8.68
CA PRO A 131 35.16 -3.07 8.16
C PRO A 131 34.91 -2.51 6.75
N ILE A 132 35.43 -1.31 6.50
CA ILE A 132 35.44 -0.69 5.18
C ILE A 132 36.69 -1.17 4.43
N VAL A 133 36.49 -1.97 3.40
CA VAL A 133 37.58 -2.46 2.53
C VAL A 133 37.78 -1.46 1.40
N SER A 134 38.98 -0.88 1.29
CA SER A 134 39.28 0.15 0.28
C SER A 134 39.80 -0.41 -1.05
N THR A 135 40.15 -1.70 -1.10
CA THR A 135 40.80 -2.33 -2.26
C THR A 135 39.82 -2.95 -3.25
N HIS A 136 38.66 -3.40 -2.78
CA HIS A 136 37.60 -3.99 -3.60
C HIS A 136 36.24 -3.82 -2.91
N ALA A 137 35.16 -3.85 -3.70
CA ALA A 137 33.81 -3.67 -3.22
C ALA A 137 33.29 -4.95 -2.55
N ASP A 138 33.53 -5.08 -1.25
CA ASP A 138 32.98 -6.17 -0.44
C ASP A 138 31.82 -5.68 0.46
N LEU A 139 30.59 -5.84 -0.05
CA LEU A 139 29.37 -5.51 0.69
C LEU A 139 29.17 -6.38 1.93
N TRP A 140 29.66 -7.63 1.94
CA TRP A 140 29.42 -8.54 3.05
C TRP A 140 30.42 -8.33 4.19
N ALA A 141 31.60 -7.79 3.90
CA ALA A 141 32.47 -7.21 4.92
C ALA A 141 31.83 -5.97 5.58
N PHE A 142 31.27 -5.05 4.78
CA PHE A 142 30.65 -3.83 5.28
C PHE A 142 29.30 -4.07 5.99
N ALA A 143 28.45 -4.96 5.46
CA ALA A 143 27.14 -5.30 5.99
C ALA A 143 27.05 -6.83 6.16
N PRO A 144 27.52 -7.38 7.30
CA PRO A 144 27.52 -8.81 7.53
C PRO A 144 26.13 -9.44 7.38
N ARG A 145 26.05 -10.57 6.66
CA ARG A 145 24.79 -11.23 6.31
C ARG A 145 23.89 -11.54 7.50
N HIS A 146 24.48 -11.95 8.63
CA HIS A 146 23.73 -12.27 9.84
C HIS A 146 23.07 -11.02 10.46
N ILE A 147 23.76 -9.87 10.46
CA ILE A 147 23.22 -8.60 10.96
C ILE A 147 22.03 -8.18 10.09
N VAL A 148 22.20 -8.22 8.76
CA VAL A 148 21.13 -7.88 7.80
C VAL A 148 19.92 -8.79 7.97
N ALA A 149 20.14 -10.10 8.12
CA ALA A 149 19.06 -11.06 8.32
C ALA A 149 18.24 -10.78 9.59
N TRP A 150 18.90 -10.53 10.72
CA TRP A 150 18.21 -10.21 11.98
C TRP A 150 17.53 -8.84 11.94
N ALA A 151 18.14 -7.84 11.33
CA ALA A 151 17.51 -6.54 11.12
C ALA A 151 16.22 -6.67 10.32
N ASN A 152 16.23 -7.48 9.24
CA ASN A 152 15.05 -7.78 8.44
C ASN A 152 13.96 -8.48 9.27
N VAL A 153 14.32 -9.48 10.08
CA VAL A 153 13.36 -10.17 10.97
C VAL A 153 12.69 -9.17 11.92
N ILE A 154 13.47 -8.30 12.56
CA ILE A 154 12.93 -7.30 13.51
C ILE A 154 11.95 -6.37 12.79
N VAL A 155 12.38 -5.74 11.69
CA VAL A 155 11.55 -4.79 10.95
C VAL A 155 10.27 -5.46 10.45
N PHE A 156 10.35 -6.61 9.78
CA PHE A 156 9.17 -7.27 9.26
C PHE A 156 8.25 -7.81 10.35
N THR A 157 8.78 -8.26 11.48
CA THR A 157 7.94 -8.68 12.62
C THR A 157 7.14 -7.51 13.15
N VAL A 158 7.79 -6.36 13.39
CA VAL A 158 7.11 -5.14 13.88
C VAL A 158 6.03 -4.68 12.90
N LEU A 159 6.36 -4.57 11.61
CA LEU A 159 5.39 -4.15 10.59
C LEU A 159 4.23 -5.13 10.45
N SER A 160 4.50 -6.44 10.52
CA SER A 160 3.46 -7.48 10.43
C SER A 160 2.53 -7.44 11.63
N VAL A 161 3.06 -7.28 12.85
CA VAL A 161 2.24 -7.17 14.06
C VAL A 161 1.31 -5.96 13.98
N ILE A 162 1.83 -4.79 13.59
CA ILE A 162 1.02 -3.57 13.43
C ILE A 162 -0.08 -3.79 12.38
N LEU A 163 0.28 -4.34 11.22
CA LEU A 163 -0.66 -4.57 10.13
C LEU A 163 -1.75 -5.59 10.52
N ILE A 164 -1.39 -6.69 11.21
CA ILE A 164 -2.34 -7.69 11.69
C ILE A 164 -3.31 -7.09 12.70
N ILE A 165 -2.84 -6.25 13.63
CA ILE A 165 -3.70 -5.55 14.58
C ILE A 165 -4.67 -4.61 13.84
N ASN A 166 -4.18 -3.86 12.84
CA ASN A 166 -5.03 -2.95 12.06
C ASN A 166 -6.08 -3.70 11.23
N ILE A 167 -5.73 -4.85 10.63
CA ILE A 167 -6.68 -5.74 9.93
C ILE A 167 -7.73 -6.29 10.92
N TYR A 168 -7.32 -6.67 12.13
CA TYR A 168 -8.24 -7.11 13.17
C TYR A 168 -9.19 -5.99 13.61
N ARG A 169 -8.70 -4.76 13.72
CA ARG A 169 -9.54 -3.58 14.00
C ARG A 169 -10.53 -3.30 12.87
N MET A 170 -10.08 -3.38 11.62
CA MET A 170 -10.95 -3.32 10.44
C MET A 170 -12.03 -4.41 10.50
N TYR A 171 -11.68 -5.65 10.85
CA TYR A 171 -12.63 -6.75 11.05
C TYR A 171 -13.66 -6.39 12.14
N LYS A 172 -13.21 -5.95 13.32
CA LYS A 172 -14.11 -5.59 14.43
C LYS A 172 -15.07 -4.46 14.06
N MET A 173 -14.59 -3.44 13.35
CA MET A 173 -15.40 -2.30 12.92
C MET A 173 -16.40 -2.68 11.82
N SER A 174 -15.93 -3.41 10.80
CA SER A 174 -16.74 -3.73 9.62
C SER A 174 -17.71 -4.88 9.86
N VAL A 175 -17.21 -5.96 10.47
CA VAL A 175 -17.90 -7.25 10.61
C VAL A 175 -18.46 -7.36 12.02
N GLY A 176 -17.74 -6.90 13.05
CA GLY A 176 -18.05 -7.07 14.49
C GLY A 176 -19.44 -6.64 14.98
N SER A 177 -20.19 -5.80 14.25
CA SER A 177 -21.57 -5.43 14.62
C SER A 177 -22.61 -6.51 14.29
N ILE A 178 -22.26 -7.54 13.53
CA ILE A 178 -23.15 -8.66 13.17
C ILE A 178 -22.98 -9.75 14.25
N HIS A 179 -24.06 -10.24 14.84
CA HIS A 179 -23.99 -11.31 15.83
C HIS A 179 -23.53 -12.63 15.16
N PHE A 180 -22.25 -12.99 15.34
CA PHE A 180 -21.55 -14.09 14.64
C PHE A 180 -21.88 -15.50 15.07
N ASN A 181 -22.74 -15.70 16.07
CA ASN A 181 -22.99 -17.02 16.66
C ASN A 181 -23.51 -18.08 15.66
N LYS A 182 -23.67 -17.76 14.36
CA LYS A 182 -24.11 -18.65 13.28
C LYS A 182 -23.04 -19.03 12.23
N ILE A 183 -21.90 -18.33 12.09
CA ILE A 183 -20.93 -18.70 11.04
C ILE A 183 -19.97 -19.78 11.58
N PRO A 184 -19.93 -20.99 10.99
CA PRO A 184 -18.99 -22.02 11.42
C PRO A 184 -17.54 -21.68 11.04
N VAL A 185 -16.58 -22.04 11.89
CA VAL A 185 -15.13 -21.78 11.69
C VAL A 185 -14.64 -22.29 10.32
N SER A 186 -15.17 -23.43 9.85
CA SER A 186 -14.87 -23.97 8.52
C SER A 186 -15.13 -22.97 7.38
N LYS A 187 -16.19 -22.16 7.47
CA LYS A 187 -16.49 -21.14 6.46
C LYS A 187 -15.50 -19.97 6.50
N TYR A 188 -15.02 -19.59 7.68
CA TYR A 188 -13.96 -18.59 7.77
C TYR A 188 -12.70 -19.05 7.02
N ILE A 189 -12.26 -20.28 7.25
CA ILE A 189 -11.05 -20.83 6.64
C ILE A 189 -11.24 -21.02 5.13
N THR A 190 -12.36 -21.62 4.72
CA THR A 190 -12.62 -21.93 3.30
C THR A 190 -12.71 -20.65 2.47
N GLU A 191 -13.45 -19.64 2.93
CA GLU A 191 -13.58 -18.38 2.20
C GLU A 191 -12.28 -17.57 2.24
N PHE A 192 -11.46 -17.70 3.29
CA PHE A 192 -10.13 -17.07 3.35
C PHE A 192 -9.21 -17.62 2.26
N ILE A 193 -9.07 -18.94 2.18
CA ILE A 193 -8.23 -19.63 1.19
C ILE A 193 -8.71 -19.33 -0.24
N LYS A 194 -10.02 -19.20 -0.43
CA LYS A 194 -10.62 -18.91 -1.73
C LYS A 194 -10.41 -17.46 -2.19
N ILE A 195 -10.61 -16.49 -1.28
CA ILE A 195 -10.70 -15.07 -1.64
C ILE A 195 -9.34 -14.38 -1.55
N ILE A 196 -8.62 -14.55 -0.44
CA ILE A 196 -7.43 -13.73 -0.16
C ILE A 196 -6.34 -13.96 -1.22
N PRO A 197 -5.86 -15.18 -1.49
CA PRO A 197 -4.78 -15.39 -2.47
C PRO A 197 -5.18 -14.91 -3.87
N LEU A 198 -6.38 -15.26 -4.33
CA LEU A 198 -6.86 -14.89 -5.67
C LEU A 198 -6.86 -13.37 -5.84
N HIS A 199 -7.44 -12.63 -4.90
CA HIS A 199 -7.57 -11.18 -5.02
C HIS A 199 -6.28 -10.42 -4.69
N PHE A 200 -5.41 -10.99 -3.87
CA PHE A 200 -4.08 -10.45 -3.59
C PHE A 200 -3.21 -10.47 -4.86
N PHE A 201 -3.16 -11.60 -5.57
CA PHE A 201 -2.26 -11.75 -6.72
C PHE A 201 -2.82 -11.27 -8.05
N THR A 202 -4.13 -11.41 -8.31
CA THR A 202 -4.68 -11.17 -9.66
C THR A 202 -5.32 -9.79 -9.83
N GLN A 203 -5.90 -9.23 -8.76
CA GLN A 203 -6.73 -8.01 -8.81
C GLN A 203 -7.74 -7.97 -9.98
N LYS A 204 -8.24 -9.14 -10.43
CA LYS A 204 -8.99 -9.31 -11.68
C LYS A 204 -10.22 -8.39 -11.82
N ARG A 205 -10.89 -8.08 -10.70
CA ARG A 205 -12.06 -7.18 -10.67
C ARG A 205 -11.78 -5.76 -11.18
N ARG A 206 -10.51 -5.34 -11.24
CA ARG A 206 -10.17 -4.06 -11.86
C ARG A 206 -10.51 -4.01 -13.35
N VAL A 207 -10.44 -5.13 -14.05
CA VAL A 207 -10.78 -5.22 -15.49
C VAL A 207 -12.28 -5.00 -15.73
N GLU A 208 -13.11 -5.14 -14.70
CA GLU A 208 -14.52 -4.81 -14.77
C GLU A 208 -14.75 -3.29 -14.78
N CYS A 209 -13.75 -2.45 -14.45
CA CYS A 209 -13.88 -1.00 -14.30
C CYS A 209 -12.99 -0.23 -15.31
N GLY A 210 -13.52 0.88 -15.85
CA GLY A 210 -12.80 1.77 -16.75
C GLY A 210 -12.57 1.19 -18.15
N GLU A 211 -12.62 2.04 -19.17
CA GLU A 211 -12.37 1.62 -20.55
C GLU A 211 -10.86 1.45 -20.86
N GLU A 212 -10.00 2.25 -20.21
CA GLU A 212 -8.57 2.31 -20.49
C GLU A 212 -7.75 1.31 -19.63
N LYS A 213 -7.26 0.25 -20.29
CA LYS A 213 -6.38 -0.78 -19.67
C LYS A 213 -4.96 -0.30 -19.38
N LYS A 214 -4.58 0.94 -19.73
CA LYS A 214 -3.21 1.46 -19.48
C LYS A 214 -2.91 1.59 -18.00
N TYR A 215 -3.83 2.17 -17.23
CA TYR A 215 -3.72 2.24 -15.77
C TYR A 215 -3.58 0.82 -15.20
N TYR A 216 -4.43 -0.11 -15.70
CA TYR A 216 -4.27 -1.57 -15.71
C TYR A 216 -2.84 -2.05 -15.42
N ILE A 217 -2.08 -1.90 -16.49
CA ILE A 217 -0.73 -2.40 -16.72
C ILE A 217 0.29 -1.67 -15.85
N ILE A 218 0.21 -0.34 -15.71
CA ILE A 218 1.13 0.44 -14.87
C ILE A 218 1.12 -0.09 -13.43
N HIS A 219 -0.08 -0.35 -12.87
CA HIS A 219 -0.19 -0.91 -11.53
C HIS A 219 0.35 -2.33 -11.45
N LEU A 220 0.14 -3.18 -12.46
CA LEU A 220 0.69 -4.54 -12.48
C LEU A 220 2.23 -4.53 -12.53
N LEU A 221 2.82 -3.63 -13.32
CA LEU A 221 4.27 -3.43 -13.36
C LEU A 221 4.81 -3.07 -11.98
N LEU A 222 4.18 -2.08 -11.32
CA LEU A 222 4.56 -1.68 -9.96
C LEU A 222 4.40 -2.84 -8.96
N PHE A 223 3.26 -3.54 -9.00
CA PHE A 223 2.96 -4.62 -8.07
C PHE A 223 3.90 -5.81 -8.23
N TYR A 224 4.04 -6.36 -9.45
CA TYR A 224 4.89 -7.52 -9.69
C TYR A 224 6.38 -7.18 -9.63
N GLY A 225 6.78 -5.98 -10.03
CA GLY A 225 8.15 -5.50 -9.83
C GLY A 225 8.52 -5.45 -8.35
N TYR A 226 7.65 -4.85 -7.52
CA TYR A 226 7.84 -4.82 -6.07
C TYR A 226 7.80 -6.23 -5.46
N ALA A 227 6.83 -7.07 -5.83
CA ALA A 227 6.68 -8.42 -5.30
C ALA A 227 7.89 -9.30 -5.62
N ALA A 228 8.44 -9.20 -6.84
CA ALA A 228 9.61 -9.95 -7.26
C ALA A 228 10.83 -9.60 -6.40
N ILE A 229 11.16 -8.30 -6.26
CA ILE A 229 12.33 -7.88 -5.46
C ILE A 229 12.11 -8.12 -3.96
N PHE A 230 10.89 -7.90 -3.46
CA PHE A 230 10.55 -8.13 -2.05
C PHE A 230 10.67 -9.61 -1.66
N LEU A 231 10.10 -10.51 -2.47
CA LEU A 231 10.17 -11.94 -2.23
C LEU A 231 11.61 -12.45 -2.37
N HIS A 232 12.32 -12.00 -3.41
CA HIS A 232 13.73 -12.32 -3.59
C HIS A 232 14.57 -11.89 -2.39
N HIS A 233 14.42 -10.64 -1.93
CA HIS A 233 15.13 -10.11 -0.78
C HIS A 233 14.81 -10.90 0.50
N THR A 234 13.52 -11.14 0.76
CA THR A 234 13.06 -11.88 1.95
C THR A 234 13.63 -13.31 1.97
N ILE A 235 13.62 -14.01 0.83
CA ILE A 235 14.16 -15.38 0.76
C ILE A 235 15.68 -15.35 0.92
N ARG A 236 16.39 -14.54 0.13
CA ARG A 236 17.86 -14.56 0.02
C ARG A 236 18.57 -13.95 1.22
N HIS A 237 18.04 -12.86 1.77
CA HIS A 237 18.72 -12.06 2.79
C HIS A 237 18.06 -12.14 4.17
N MET A 238 16.98 -12.89 4.32
CA MET A 238 16.37 -13.16 5.63
C MET A 238 16.17 -14.65 5.88
N LEU A 239 15.42 -15.38 5.05
CA LEU A 239 15.08 -16.78 5.33
C LEU A 239 16.25 -17.75 5.15
N LEU A 240 16.96 -17.71 4.01
CA LEU A 240 18.06 -18.63 3.72
C LEU A 240 19.21 -18.54 4.74
N PRO A 241 19.70 -17.34 5.13
CA PRO A 241 20.75 -17.25 6.14
C PRO A 241 20.36 -17.83 7.51
N LEU A 242 19.06 -17.88 7.84
CA LEU A 242 18.57 -18.37 9.13
C LEU A 242 18.22 -19.86 9.11
N ILE A 243 17.61 -20.35 8.01
CA ILE A 243 17.07 -21.72 7.92
C ILE A 243 18.03 -22.67 7.21
N ALA A 244 18.78 -22.18 6.22
CA ALA A 244 19.65 -22.98 5.36
C ALA A 244 20.94 -22.21 4.98
N PRO A 245 21.82 -21.91 5.96
CA PRO A 245 22.98 -21.02 5.75
C PRO A 245 23.99 -21.55 4.72
N SER A 246 23.98 -22.85 4.42
CA SER A 246 24.82 -23.48 3.41
C SER A 246 24.32 -23.28 1.97
N ILE A 247 23.09 -22.81 1.77
CA ILE A 247 22.53 -22.56 0.44
C ILE A 247 22.93 -21.15 -0.02
N HIS A 248 23.58 -21.08 -1.17
CA HIS A 248 23.96 -19.83 -1.81
C HIS A 248 23.30 -19.74 -3.20
N PRO A 249 22.21 -18.97 -3.32
CA PRO A 249 21.53 -18.81 -4.60
C PRO A 249 22.43 -18.14 -5.65
N SER A 250 22.25 -18.54 -6.91
CA SER A 250 23.00 -17.99 -8.04
C SER A 250 22.91 -16.45 -8.10
N GLU A 251 24.07 -15.80 -8.20
CA GLU A 251 24.17 -14.35 -8.41
C GLU A 251 23.53 -13.92 -9.72
N LEU A 252 23.68 -14.74 -10.78
CA LEU A 252 23.08 -14.46 -12.08
C LEU A 252 21.55 -14.39 -11.99
N VAL A 253 20.93 -15.37 -11.31
CA VAL A 253 19.47 -15.39 -11.11
C VAL A 253 19.02 -14.17 -10.30
N SER A 254 19.76 -13.84 -9.24
CA SER A 254 19.47 -12.70 -8.38
C SER A 254 19.53 -11.38 -9.15
N ARG A 255 20.52 -11.23 -10.03
CA ARG A 255 20.68 -10.05 -10.89
C ARG A 255 19.59 -9.95 -11.95
N ILE A 256 19.19 -11.05 -12.58
CA ILE A 256 18.07 -11.05 -13.56
C ILE A 256 16.77 -10.61 -12.88
N ILE A 257 16.48 -11.14 -11.69
CA ILE A 257 15.31 -10.72 -10.90
C ILE A 257 15.43 -9.24 -10.51
N GLY A 258 16.60 -8.80 -10.03
CA GLY A 258 16.85 -7.40 -9.67
C GLY A 258 16.65 -6.42 -10.82
N ILE A 259 17.25 -6.69 -11.99
CA ILE A 259 17.14 -5.81 -13.18
C ILE A 259 15.72 -5.79 -13.72
N SER A 260 15.05 -6.94 -13.81
CA SER A 260 13.66 -7.00 -14.27
C SER A 260 12.71 -6.23 -13.35
N ALA A 261 12.87 -6.38 -12.03
CA ALA A 261 12.13 -5.61 -11.03
C ALA A 261 12.42 -4.11 -11.13
N PHE A 262 13.69 -3.73 -11.27
CA PHE A 262 14.11 -2.33 -11.48
C PHE A 262 13.42 -1.72 -12.69
N CYS A 263 13.48 -2.37 -13.87
CA CYS A 263 12.86 -1.88 -15.08
C CYS A 263 11.34 -1.68 -14.91
N ALA A 264 10.66 -2.64 -14.30
CA ALA A 264 9.23 -2.56 -14.04
C ALA A 264 8.87 -1.42 -13.07
N LEU A 265 9.62 -1.29 -11.97
CA LEU A 265 9.40 -0.27 -10.94
C LEU A 265 9.70 1.13 -11.46
N ILE A 266 10.82 1.34 -12.15
CA ILE A 266 11.18 2.65 -12.71
C ILE A 266 10.21 3.07 -13.80
N LEU A 267 9.86 2.17 -14.74
CA LEU A 267 8.89 2.48 -15.78
C LEU A 267 7.52 2.84 -15.17
N GLY A 268 7.00 1.97 -14.29
CA GLY A 268 5.70 2.18 -13.66
C GLY A 268 5.64 3.44 -12.80
N SER A 269 6.69 3.71 -12.02
CA SER A 269 6.74 4.88 -11.13
C SER A 269 6.97 6.18 -11.90
N SER A 270 7.81 6.18 -12.94
CA SER A 270 8.04 7.35 -13.78
C SER A 270 6.78 7.75 -14.57
N ILE A 271 6.05 6.78 -15.13
CA ILE A 271 4.76 7.04 -15.78
C ILE A 271 3.75 7.59 -14.76
N ALA A 272 3.67 7.00 -13.56
CA ALA A 272 2.77 7.46 -12.52
C ALA A 272 3.10 8.88 -12.03
N ILE A 273 4.38 9.22 -11.89
CA ILE A 273 4.85 10.58 -11.56
C ILE A 273 4.46 11.54 -12.68
N TYR A 274 4.80 11.22 -13.93
CA TYR A 274 4.49 12.07 -15.08
C TYR A 274 2.98 12.32 -15.24
N GLY A 275 2.16 11.28 -15.12
CA GLY A 275 0.69 11.40 -15.19
C GLY A 275 0.11 12.27 -14.07
N ARG A 276 0.70 12.24 -12.86
CA ARG A 276 0.31 13.11 -11.75
C ARG A 276 0.73 14.57 -11.93
N ILE A 277 1.92 14.82 -12.49
CA ILE A 277 2.39 16.18 -12.79
C ILE A 277 1.53 16.82 -13.89
N THR A 278 1.28 16.07 -14.96
CA THR A 278 0.53 16.57 -16.13
C THR A 278 -0.98 16.48 -15.98
N LYS A 279 -1.48 15.77 -14.94
CA LYS A 279 -2.90 15.50 -14.71
C LYS A 279 -3.59 14.90 -15.94
N SER A 280 -2.90 14.00 -16.63
CA SER A 280 -3.29 13.53 -17.96
C SER A 280 -4.60 12.72 -17.99
N GLU A 281 -5.05 12.20 -16.84
CA GLU A 281 -6.25 11.37 -16.72
C GLU A 281 -7.02 11.73 -15.44
N ILE A 282 -8.31 11.35 -15.39
CA ILE A 282 -9.20 11.73 -14.30
C ILE A 282 -8.72 11.25 -12.92
N TYR A 283 -8.14 10.05 -12.84
CA TYR A 283 -7.61 9.46 -11.61
C TYR A 283 -6.22 10.00 -11.21
N TRP A 284 -5.60 10.85 -12.04
CA TRP A 284 -4.38 11.58 -11.71
C TRP A 284 -4.61 13.06 -11.38
N ARG A 285 -5.83 13.58 -11.65
CA ARG A 285 -6.19 14.98 -11.45
C ARG A 285 -5.91 15.47 -10.02
N ASN A 286 -6.19 14.63 -9.03
CA ASN A 286 -6.02 14.90 -7.60
C ASN A 286 -5.04 13.91 -6.96
N SER A 287 -4.15 14.40 -6.10
CA SER A 287 -3.20 13.57 -5.35
C SER A 287 -3.01 14.12 -3.94
N HIS A 288 -3.00 13.23 -2.95
CA HIS A 288 -2.66 13.57 -1.57
C HIS A 288 -1.13 13.53 -1.39
N PRO A 289 -0.52 14.31 -0.48
CA PRO A 289 0.91 14.23 -0.16
C PRO A 289 1.45 12.81 0.02
N THR A 290 0.77 11.97 0.80
CA THR A 290 1.13 10.55 0.98
C THR A 290 1.16 9.73 -0.32
N ASP A 291 0.43 10.15 -1.37
CA ASP A 291 0.54 9.51 -2.68
C ASP A 291 1.86 9.80 -3.37
N TRP A 292 2.41 11.00 -3.15
CA TRP A 292 3.72 11.43 -3.62
C TRP A 292 4.85 10.81 -2.81
N MET A 293 4.73 10.76 -1.48
CA MET A 293 5.69 10.06 -0.62
C MET A 293 5.94 8.64 -1.12
N PHE A 294 4.88 7.85 -1.33
CA PHE A 294 4.99 6.48 -1.82
C PHE A 294 5.77 6.39 -3.14
N ILE A 295 5.37 7.17 -4.15
CA ILE A 295 5.91 7.00 -5.50
C ILE A 295 7.35 7.54 -5.62
N ILE A 296 7.67 8.61 -4.89
CA ILE A 296 9.02 9.19 -4.85
C ILE A 296 9.97 8.26 -4.10
N LEU A 297 9.59 7.77 -2.92
CA LEU A 297 10.43 6.83 -2.15
C LEU A 297 10.64 5.52 -2.92
N LEU A 298 9.61 5.02 -3.62
CA LEU A 298 9.74 3.84 -4.47
C LEU A 298 10.70 4.06 -5.65
N TRP A 299 10.62 5.22 -6.30
CA TRP A 299 11.51 5.60 -7.39
C TRP A 299 12.97 5.73 -6.92
N LEU A 300 13.21 6.46 -5.82
CA LEU A 300 14.54 6.64 -5.22
C LEU A 300 15.14 5.32 -4.75
N THR A 301 14.32 4.46 -4.12
CA THR A 301 14.74 3.11 -3.71
C THR A 301 15.19 2.29 -4.93
N SER A 302 14.44 2.36 -6.03
CA SER A 302 14.77 1.61 -7.25
C SER A 302 16.08 2.08 -7.88
N ILE A 303 16.29 3.40 -8.02
CA ILE A 303 17.54 3.97 -8.57
C ILE A 303 18.74 3.63 -7.69
N THR A 304 18.64 3.84 -6.38
CA THR A 304 19.75 3.59 -5.45
C THR A 304 20.11 2.10 -5.34
N GLY A 305 19.12 1.21 -5.51
CA GLY A 305 19.35 -0.22 -5.59
C GLY A 305 20.18 -0.61 -6.81
N LEU A 306 19.83 -0.09 -7.99
CA LEU A 306 20.62 -0.32 -9.22
C LEU A 306 22.03 0.27 -9.10
N LEU A 307 22.17 1.50 -8.60
CA LEU A 307 23.47 2.13 -8.44
C LEU A 307 24.40 1.31 -7.53
N THR A 308 23.85 0.71 -6.47
CA THR A 308 24.62 -0.17 -5.59
C THR A 308 25.13 -1.40 -6.33
N ASP A 309 24.31 -2.08 -7.15
CA ASP A 309 24.78 -3.23 -7.96
C ASP A 309 25.83 -2.81 -9.00
N ILE A 310 25.65 -1.66 -9.66
CA ILE A 310 26.63 -1.12 -10.61
C ILE A 310 27.98 -0.88 -9.93
N PHE A 311 28.01 -0.23 -8.77
CA PHE A 311 29.27 0.07 -8.07
C PHE A 311 29.97 -1.19 -7.55
N VAL A 312 29.22 -2.22 -7.16
CA VAL A 312 29.79 -3.54 -6.84
C VAL A 312 30.47 -4.15 -8.07
N ILE A 313 29.78 -4.15 -9.21
CA ILE A 313 30.28 -4.75 -10.47
C ILE A 313 31.53 -4.00 -10.97
N CYS A 314 31.50 -2.67 -10.95
CA CYS A 314 32.64 -1.84 -11.33
C CYS A 314 33.76 -1.85 -10.29
N ASN A 315 33.59 -2.55 -9.17
CA ASN A 315 34.55 -2.66 -8.07
C ASN A 315 34.94 -1.28 -7.49
N TYR A 316 33.96 -0.39 -7.30
CA TYR A 316 34.14 0.91 -6.65
C TYR A 316 33.73 0.83 -5.17
N PRO A 317 34.68 0.68 -4.23
CA PRO A 317 34.35 0.28 -2.86
C PRO A 317 33.62 1.38 -2.09
N LEU A 318 34.17 2.60 -2.07
CA LEU A 318 33.58 3.71 -1.34
C LEU A 318 32.18 4.10 -1.88
N PRO A 319 31.97 4.26 -3.20
CA PRO A 319 30.64 4.46 -3.75
C PRO A 319 29.64 3.36 -3.37
N THR A 320 30.05 2.08 -3.40
CA THR A 320 29.20 0.95 -3.01
C THR A 320 28.66 1.09 -1.59
N TYR A 321 29.52 1.39 -0.62
CA TYR A 321 29.12 1.50 0.79
C TYR A 321 28.23 2.71 1.04
N ILE A 322 28.51 3.84 0.39
CA ILE A 322 27.70 5.05 0.47
C ILE A 322 26.31 4.78 -0.13
N THR A 323 26.24 4.26 -1.36
CA THR A 323 24.94 4.03 -2.00
C THR A 323 24.13 2.95 -1.33
N PHE A 324 24.76 1.90 -0.78
CA PHE A 324 24.05 0.91 0.02
C PHE A 324 23.43 1.53 1.27
N SER A 325 24.19 2.39 1.97
CA SER A 325 23.69 3.10 3.15
C SER A 325 22.51 4.02 2.79
N VAL A 326 22.66 4.82 1.72
CA VAL A 326 21.60 5.70 1.21
C VAL A 326 20.39 4.91 0.72
N HIS A 327 20.59 3.76 0.09
CA HIS A 327 19.51 2.86 -0.33
C HIS A 327 18.68 2.43 0.88
N LEU A 328 19.31 1.98 1.97
CA LEU A 328 18.60 1.64 3.20
C LEU A 328 17.87 2.85 3.81
N MET A 329 18.46 4.04 3.74
CA MET A 329 17.83 5.29 4.19
C MET A 329 16.56 5.66 3.39
N PHE A 330 16.35 5.10 2.19
CA PHE A 330 15.08 5.22 1.45
C PHE A 330 14.15 4.02 1.65
N VAL A 331 14.69 2.80 1.69
CA VAL A 331 13.92 1.56 1.87
C VAL A 331 13.20 1.55 3.20
N VAL A 332 13.86 1.93 4.30
CA VAL A 332 13.26 1.85 5.63
C VAL A 332 12.08 2.83 5.78
N PRO A 333 12.19 4.11 5.38
CA PRO A 333 11.01 4.98 5.30
C PRO A 333 9.91 4.48 4.37
N LEU A 334 10.26 3.97 3.18
CA LEU A 334 9.30 3.39 2.25
C LEU A 334 8.49 2.28 2.93
N LEU A 335 9.16 1.35 3.63
CA LEU A 335 8.49 0.23 4.27
C LEU A 335 7.72 0.66 5.53
N CYS A 336 8.38 1.33 6.47
CA CYS A 336 7.80 1.60 7.79
C CYS A 336 6.68 2.65 7.77
N LEU A 337 6.70 3.60 6.83
CA LEU A 337 5.65 4.61 6.71
C LEU A 337 4.51 4.11 5.82
N GLU A 338 4.79 3.40 4.72
CA GLU A 338 3.74 3.05 3.76
C GLU A 338 2.98 1.78 4.12
N VAL A 339 3.68 0.75 4.62
CA VAL A 339 3.10 -0.59 4.81
C VAL A 339 1.94 -0.57 5.84
N PRO A 340 2.16 -0.13 7.09
CA PRO A 340 1.09 -0.10 8.08
C PRO A 340 0.22 1.16 8.02
N PHE A 341 0.76 2.30 7.57
CA PHE A 341 0.13 3.60 7.83
C PHE A 341 -0.38 4.37 6.62
N ALA A 342 0.09 4.07 5.40
CA ALA A 342 -0.26 4.83 4.22
C ALA A 342 -0.63 3.95 3.02
N LYS A 343 -0.18 4.30 1.82
CA LYS A 343 -0.80 3.85 0.56
C LYS A 343 -0.62 2.36 0.34
N TRP A 344 0.51 1.79 0.74
CA TRP A 344 0.80 0.37 0.52
C TRP A 344 -0.20 -0.55 1.25
N SER A 345 -0.74 -0.12 2.40
CA SER A 345 -1.71 -0.88 3.21
C SER A 345 -2.95 -1.37 2.43
N HIS A 346 -3.31 -0.73 1.31
CA HIS A 346 -4.40 -1.17 0.43
C HIS A 346 -4.20 -2.61 -0.09
N LEU A 347 -2.95 -3.06 -0.21
CA LEU A 347 -2.63 -4.41 -0.64
C LEU A 347 -3.16 -5.46 0.35
N ALA A 348 -3.21 -5.13 1.64
CA ALA A 348 -3.83 -5.95 2.66
C ALA A 348 -5.33 -5.67 2.79
N TYR A 349 -5.72 -4.40 2.96
CA TYR A 349 -7.11 -4.07 3.28
C TYR A 349 -8.10 -4.46 2.17
N ARG A 350 -7.75 -4.41 0.88
CA ARG A 350 -8.68 -4.76 -0.20
C ARG A 350 -9.05 -6.26 -0.23
N PRO A 351 -8.10 -7.22 -0.25
CA PRO A 351 -8.45 -8.64 -0.13
C PRO A 351 -9.26 -8.94 1.14
N PHE A 352 -8.88 -8.36 2.29
CA PHE A 352 -9.63 -8.53 3.53
C PHE A 352 -11.02 -7.92 3.47
N ALA A 353 -11.21 -6.76 2.82
CA ALA A 353 -12.54 -6.18 2.60
C ALA A 353 -13.46 -7.11 1.81
N LEU A 354 -12.96 -7.76 0.76
CA LEU A 354 -13.72 -8.75 -0.02
C LEU A 354 -14.09 -9.98 0.81
N TYR A 355 -13.14 -10.47 1.60
CA TYR A 355 -13.37 -11.59 2.51
C TYR A 355 -14.41 -11.24 3.58
N PHE A 356 -14.29 -10.06 4.20
CA PHE A 356 -15.22 -9.55 5.20
C PHE A 356 -16.61 -9.32 4.60
N GLN A 357 -16.70 -8.78 3.39
CA GLN A 357 -17.97 -8.66 2.67
C GLN A 357 -18.62 -10.03 2.49
N ARG A 358 -17.85 -11.05 2.13
CA ARG A 358 -18.37 -12.42 1.97
C ARG A 358 -18.89 -13.00 3.29
N LEU A 359 -18.19 -12.77 4.39
CA LEU A 359 -18.66 -13.19 5.72
C LEU A 359 -19.99 -12.51 6.09
N LYS A 360 -20.16 -11.23 5.75
CA LYS A 360 -21.44 -10.52 5.95
C LYS A 360 -22.57 -11.15 5.13
N GLU A 361 -22.33 -11.44 3.86
CA GLU A 361 -23.32 -12.09 2.97
C GLU A 361 -23.76 -13.44 3.54
N ILE A 362 -22.81 -14.26 4.01
CA ILE A 362 -23.10 -15.56 4.63
C ILE A 362 -23.95 -15.36 5.90
N ALA A 363 -23.55 -14.44 6.79
CA ALA A 363 -24.31 -14.17 8.01
C ALA A 363 -25.75 -13.74 7.73
N LEU A 364 -25.96 -12.86 6.75
CA LEU A 364 -27.29 -12.37 6.36
C LEU A 364 -28.14 -13.48 5.71
N SER A 365 -27.52 -14.37 4.92
CA SER A 365 -28.21 -15.51 4.30
C SER A 365 -28.67 -16.57 5.32
N GLN A 366 -28.01 -16.68 6.48
CA GLN A 366 -28.38 -17.58 7.58
C GLN A 366 -29.37 -16.95 8.59
N ALA A 367 -29.63 -15.65 8.45
CA ALA A 367 -30.58 -14.90 9.26
C ALA A 367 -31.96 -14.78 8.59
N LYS A 368 -32.01 -14.86 7.26
CA LYS A 368 -33.24 -15.13 6.48
C LYS A 368 -33.57 -16.62 6.54
#